data_AF-A0A6L8F2N9-F1
#
_entry.id   AF-A0A6L8F2N9-F1
#
_cell.length_a   1.000
_cell.length_b   1.000
_cell.length_c   1.000
_cell.angle_alpha   90.00
_cell.angle_beta   90.00
_cell.angle_gamma   90.00
#
_symmetry.space_group_name_H-M   'P 1'
#
loop_
_entity.id
_entity.type
_entity.pdbx_description
1 polymer ?
#
loop_
_entity_poly.entity_id
_entity_poly.type
_entity_poly.pdbx_seq_one_letter_code
_entity_poly.pdbx_strand_id
1 'polypeptide(L)'
;MTTETKFFIPKAKDDAQAEEVWESVKKFAEETLDWDVSDRRIFSIAYQKHGEDYYVEVGKPDPRNKELVVAILESMTYLICTPNRGVLRGMPLLIAESELTAITDFPPS
;
A
#
# COMPACT_ATOMS: atom_id res chain seq x y z
N MET A 1 21.15 10.14 -2.09
CA MET A 1 21.27 9.07 -1.07
C MET A 1 19.99 8.26 -1.16
N THR A 2 20.02 7.12 -1.85
CA THR A 2 18.91 6.17 -1.82
C THR A 2 19.05 5.40 -0.52
N THR A 3 18.24 5.73 0.48
CA THR A 3 18.09 4.87 1.65
C THR A 3 17.35 3.62 1.18
N GLU A 4 18.06 2.50 1.05
CA GLU A 4 17.43 1.19 0.88
C GLU A 4 16.64 0.89 2.16
N THR A 5 15.34 1.14 2.12
CA THR A 5 14.44 0.84 3.23
C THR A 5 14.04 -0.62 3.11
N LYS A 6 14.55 -1.50 3.97
CA LYS A 6 14.08 -2.89 4.08
C LYS A 6 12.55 -2.95 4.18
N PHE A 7 11.91 -3.99 3.63
CA PHE A 7 10.47 -4.22 3.80
C PHE A 7 10.06 -4.16 5.28
N PHE A 8 8.94 -3.47 5.55
CA PHE A 8 8.34 -3.37 6.87
C PHE A 8 6.83 -3.12 6.77
N ILE A 9 6.12 -3.50 7.83
CA ILE A 9 4.76 -3.02 8.09
C ILE A 9 4.80 -2.06 9.29
N PRO A 10 4.18 -0.86 9.20
CA PRO A 10 4.18 0.08 10.30
C PRO A 10 3.59 -0.52 11.58
N LYS A 11 4.27 -0.31 12.71
CA LYS A 11 3.91 -0.83 14.05
C LYS A 11 4.03 -2.35 14.22
N ALA A 12 4.54 -3.10 13.23
CA ALA A 12 4.99 -4.46 13.46
C ALA A 12 6.18 -4.46 14.42
N LYS A 13 6.24 -5.47 15.30
CA LYS A 13 7.29 -5.64 16.31
C LYS A 13 8.57 -6.24 15.73
N ASP A 14 8.43 -7.08 14.72
CA ASP A 14 9.48 -7.83 14.06
C ASP A 14 9.07 -8.19 12.63
N ASP A 15 10.00 -8.77 11.86
CA ASP A 15 9.79 -9.17 10.48
C ASP A 15 8.69 -10.24 10.33
N ALA A 16 8.54 -11.14 11.31
CA ALA A 16 7.54 -12.19 11.26
C ALA A 16 6.12 -11.64 11.39
N GLN A 17 5.91 -10.69 12.30
CA GLN A 17 4.66 -9.97 12.41
C GLN A 17 4.39 -9.07 11.19
N ALA A 18 5.44 -8.47 10.61
CA ALA A 18 5.27 -7.69 9.39
C ALA A 18 4.73 -8.57 8.24
N GLU A 19 5.25 -9.78 8.10
CA GLU A 19 4.77 -10.73 7.09
C GLU A 19 3.32 -11.18 7.37
N GLU A 20 3.02 -11.56 8.61
CA GLU A 20 1.66 -11.98 9.01
C GLU A 20 0.61 -10.89 8.71
N VAL A 21 0.95 -9.63 9.00
CA VAL A 21 0.05 -8.51 8.71
C VAL A 21 -0.06 -8.27 7.21
N TRP A 22 1.05 -8.33 6.46
CA TRP A 22 1.01 -8.14 5.01
C TRP A 22 0.11 -9.19 4.33
N GLU A 23 0.28 -10.47 4.67
CA GLU A 23 -0.55 -11.57 4.16
C GLU A 23 -2.03 -11.38 4.53
N SER A 24 -2.30 -10.93 5.76
CA SER A 24 -3.67 -10.65 6.21
C SER A 24 -4.31 -9.51 5.42
N VAL A 25 -3.56 -8.45 5.12
CA VAL A 25 -4.03 -7.29 4.34
C VAL A 25 -4.25 -7.68 2.88
N LYS A 26 -3.34 -8.46 2.29
CA LYS A 26 -3.49 -9.03 0.95
C LYS A 26 -4.76 -9.86 0.86
N LYS A 27 -4.93 -10.84 1.75
CA LYS A 27 -6.12 -11.70 1.79
C LYS A 27 -7.41 -10.90 1.95
N PHE A 28 -7.42 -9.90 2.84
CA PHE A 28 -8.59 -9.04 3.02
C PHE A 28 -8.95 -8.28 1.74
N ALA A 29 -7.95 -7.79 1.00
CA ALA A 29 -8.16 -7.10 -0.26
C ALA A 29 -8.72 -8.04 -1.35
N GLU A 30 -8.17 -9.25 -1.47
CA GLU A 30 -8.66 -10.29 -2.39
C GLU A 30 -10.12 -10.65 -2.10
N GLU A 31 -10.46 -10.93 -0.84
CA GLU A 31 -11.83 -11.28 -0.42
C GLU A 31 -12.82 -10.11 -0.60
N THR A 32 -12.36 -8.87 -0.43
CA THR A 32 -13.22 -7.67 -0.52
C THR A 32 -13.52 -7.29 -1.98
N LEU A 33 -12.54 -7.47 -2.87
CA LEU A 33 -12.62 -6.99 -4.26
C LEU A 33 -12.87 -8.11 -5.27
N ASP A 34 -12.71 -9.38 -4.89
CA ASP A 34 -12.74 -10.54 -5.77
C ASP A 34 -11.68 -10.44 -6.89
N TRP A 35 -10.51 -9.86 -6.56
CA TRP A 35 -9.38 -9.65 -7.47
C TRP A 35 -8.12 -10.31 -6.93
N ASP A 36 -7.30 -10.85 -7.82
CA ASP A 36 -5.96 -11.34 -7.46
C ASP A 36 -5.04 -10.17 -7.05
N VAL A 37 -4.28 -10.36 -5.98
CA VAL A 37 -3.27 -9.40 -5.54
C VAL A 37 -1.87 -9.98 -5.75
N SER A 38 -0.97 -9.21 -6.36
CA SER A 38 0.40 -9.67 -6.63
C SER A 38 1.25 -9.75 -5.34
N ASP A 39 2.39 -10.45 -5.42
CA ASP A 39 3.36 -10.48 -4.31
C ASP A 39 4.30 -9.27 -4.31
N ARG A 40 4.07 -8.27 -5.17
CA ARG A 40 4.91 -7.08 -5.27
C ARG A 40 4.85 -6.28 -3.97
N ARG A 41 6.02 -5.98 -3.39
CA ARG A 41 6.14 -5.19 -2.15
C ARG A 41 6.39 -3.73 -2.50
N ILE A 42 5.32 -2.93 -2.59
CA ILE A 42 5.41 -1.51 -2.96
C ILE A 42 5.64 -0.63 -1.73
N PHE A 43 6.67 0.21 -1.76
CA PHE A 43 6.99 1.16 -0.69
C PHE A 43 6.23 2.49 -0.85
N SER A 44 6.19 3.02 -2.07
CA SER A 44 5.53 4.30 -2.36
C SER A 44 4.96 4.36 -3.76
N ILE A 45 3.92 5.16 -3.95
CA ILE A 45 3.42 5.58 -5.27
C ILE A 45 3.26 7.10 -5.33
N ALA A 46 3.51 7.65 -6.51
CA ALA A 46 3.08 8.98 -6.89
C ALA A 46 2.01 8.86 -7.98
N TYR A 47 0.96 9.67 -7.89
CA TYR A 47 -0.14 9.65 -8.86
C TYR A 47 -0.76 11.03 -9.01
N GLN A 48 -1.43 11.25 -10.15
CA GLN A 48 -2.19 12.45 -10.44
C GLN A 48 -3.67 12.13 -10.50
N LYS A 49 -4.49 12.87 -9.74
CA LYS A 49 -5.94 12.70 -9.72
C LYS A 49 -6.62 14.07 -9.66
N HIS A 50 -7.53 14.33 -10.59
CA HIS A 50 -8.26 15.61 -10.70
C HIS A 50 -7.36 16.86 -10.77
N GLY A 51 -6.19 16.74 -11.42
CA GLY A 51 -5.23 17.84 -11.56
C GLY A 51 -4.37 18.11 -10.32
N GLU A 52 -4.45 17.26 -9.30
CA GLU A 52 -3.60 17.32 -8.11
C GLU A 52 -2.61 16.16 -8.09
N ASP A 53 -1.40 16.44 -7.65
CA ASP A 53 -0.34 15.44 -7.47
C ASP A 53 -0.35 14.93 -6.03
N TYR A 54 -0.30 13.60 -5.90
CA TYR A 54 -0.30 12.89 -4.63
C TYR A 54 0.94 12.03 -4.50
N TYR A 55 1.46 11.94 -3.27
CA TYR A 55 2.52 11.02 -2.89
C TYR A 55 2.08 10.24 -1.66
N VAL A 56 2.22 8.91 -1.73
CA VAL A 56 1.78 7.98 -0.70
C VAL A 56 2.92 7.01 -0.42
N GLU A 57 3.25 6.85 0.85
CA GLU A 57 4.40 6.08 1.33
C GLU A 57 3.99 5.25 2.55
N VAL A 58 4.38 3.98 2.56
CA VAL A 58 4.15 3.10 3.71
C VAL A 58 4.79 3.70 4.97
N GLY A 59 4.01 3.75 6.06
CA GLY A 59 4.47 4.35 7.32
C GLY A 59 4.26 5.87 7.44
N LYS A 60 3.71 6.53 6.42
CA LYS A 60 3.29 7.94 6.47
C LYS A 60 1.76 8.06 6.44
N PRO A 61 1.19 9.20 6.91
CA PRO A 61 -0.22 9.48 6.71
C PRO A 61 -0.55 9.68 5.22
N ASP A 62 -1.62 9.04 4.74
CA ASP A 62 -2.16 9.29 3.41
C ASP A 62 -2.64 10.76 3.31
N PRO A 63 -2.31 11.47 2.22
CA PRO A 63 -2.60 12.89 2.08
C PRO A 63 -4.11 13.20 2.03
N ARG A 64 -4.97 12.25 1.67
CA ARG A 64 -6.41 12.44 1.46
C ARG A 64 -7.22 12.14 2.71
N ASN A 65 -6.93 11.06 3.42
CA ASN A 65 -7.69 10.65 4.61
C ASN A 65 -6.94 10.82 5.95
N LYS A 66 -5.65 11.17 5.91
CA LYS A 66 -4.75 11.36 7.07
C LYS A 66 -4.52 10.10 7.92
N GLU A 67 -4.91 8.94 7.44
CA GLU A 67 -4.65 7.67 8.10
C GLU A 67 -3.27 7.13 7.74
N LEU A 68 -2.65 6.38 8.66
CA LEU A 68 -1.38 5.72 8.41
C LEU A 68 -1.51 4.72 7.26
N VAL A 69 -0.68 4.85 6.23
CA VAL A 69 -0.55 3.86 5.16
C VAL A 69 0.13 2.63 5.71
N VAL A 70 -0.60 1.51 5.75
CA VAL A 70 -0.12 0.22 6.27
C VAL A 70 0.57 -0.58 5.17
N ALA A 71 -0.04 -0.63 3.99
CA ALA A 71 0.49 -1.33 2.83
C ALA A 71 0.00 -0.67 1.53
N ILE A 72 0.76 -0.87 0.45
CA ILE A 72 0.35 -0.56 -0.91
C ILE A 72 0.45 -1.87 -1.69
N LEU A 73 -0.65 -2.28 -2.33
CA LEU A 73 -0.75 -3.55 -3.05
C LEU A 73 -0.98 -3.30 -4.54
N GLU A 74 -0.54 -4.22 -5.37
CA GLU A 74 -0.82 -4.24 -6.81
C GLU A 74 -1.83 -5.34 -7.13
N SER A 75 -2.83 -4.99 -7.93
CA SER A 75 -3.90 -5.86 -8.41
C SER A 75 -4.36 -5.31 -9.78
N MET A 76 -5.64 -5.46 -10.14
CA MET A 76 -6.23 -4.74 -11.29
C MET A 76 -6.02 -3.21 -11.21
N THR A 77 -5.84 -2.69 -10.00
CA THR A 77 -5.45 -1.31 -9.70
C THR A 77 -4.46 -1.34 -8.52
N TYR A 78 -3.91 -0.18 -8.16
CA TYR A 78 -3.07 -0.04 -6.98
C TYR A 78 -3.93 0.28 -5.77
N LEU A 79 -3.76 -0.50 -4.70
CA LEU A 79 -4.59 -0.46 -3.50
C LEU A 79 -3.80 0.20 -2.36
N ILE A 80 -4.20 1.39 -1.93
CA ILE A 80 -3.65 2.01 -0.73
C ILE A 80 -4.46 1.53 0.46
N CYS A 81 -3.82 0.77 1.35
CA CYS A 81 -4.44 0.19 2.53
C CYS A 81 -4.09 0.99 3.79
N THR A 82 -5.11 1.49 4.48
CA THR A 82 -5.04 2.18 5.78
C THR A 82 -5.94 1.46 6.80
N PRO A 83 -5.85 1.73 8.12
CA PRO A 83 -6.62 1.00 9.13
C PRO A 83 -8.12 0.88 8.82
N ASN A 84 -8.77 1.94 8.33
CA ASN A 84 -10.19 1.93 8.01
C ASN A 84 -10.49 1.79 6.50
N ARG A 85 -9.49 1.45 5.69
CA ARG A 85 -9.59 1.19 4.24
C ARG A 85 -8.68 0.03 3.85
N GLY A 86 -9.21 -1.19 3.74
CA GLY A 86 -8.43 -2.34 3.25
C GLY A 86 -7.60 -3.08 4.29
N VAL A 87 -7.64 -2.70 5.57
CA VAL A 87 -6.95 -3.42 6.66
C VAL A 87 -7.94 -4.01 7.66
N LEU A 88 -8.69 -3.18 8.39
CA LEU A 88 -9.69 -3.67 9.36
C LEU A 88 -11.10 -3.69 8.79
N ARG A 89 -11.38 -2.78 7.84
CA ARG A 89 -12.70 -2.55 7.23
C ARG A 89 -12.58 -1.64 6.02
N GLY A 90 -13.69 -1.57 5.27
CA GLY A 90 -13.84 -0.66 4.14
C GLY A 90 -12.97 -1.07 2.95
N MET A 91 -13.35 -0.62 1.76
CA MET A 91 -12.54 -0.85 0.57
C MET A 91 -11.23 -0.04 0.63
N PRO A 92 -10.11 -0.56 0.10
CA PRO A 92 -8.89 0.23 -0.11
C PRO A 92 -9.16 1.49 -0.96
N LEU A 93 -8.25 2.45 -0.93
CA LEU A 93 -8.28 3.52 -1.92
C LEU A 93 -7.68 2.98 -3.22
N LEU A 94 -8.48 2.99 -4.29
CA LEU A 94 -8.11 2.45 -5.60
C LEU A 94 -7.50 3.55 -6.48
N ILE A 95 -6.29 3.29 -6.98
CA ILE A 95 -5.57 4.16 -7.92
C ILE A 95 -5.37 3.40 -9.22
N ALA A 96 -5.89 3.92 -10.33
CA ALA A 96 -5.72 3.28 -11.62
C ALA A 96 -4.26 3.39 -12.09
N GLU A 97 -3.78 2.41 -12.85
CA GLU A 97 -2.43 2.45 -13.42
C GLU A 97 -2.20 3.70 -14.28
N SER A 98 -3.23 4.16 -15.00
CA SER A 98 -3.19 5.39 -15.79
C SER A 98 -3.06 6.68 -14.98
N GLU A 99 -3.32 6.64 -13.68
CA GLU A 99 -3.14 7.77 -12.76
C GLU A 99 -1.70 7.81 -12.19
N LEU A 100 -0.94 6.72 -12.29
CA LEU A 100 0.39 6.65 -11.71
C LEU A 100 1.42 7.48 -12.48
N THR A 101 2.27 8.16 -11.72
CA THR A 101 3.42 8.91 -12.25
C THR A 101 4.76 8.33 -11.78
N ALA A 102 4.79 7.61 -10.65
CA ALA A 102 5.95 6.85 -10.20
C ALA A 102 5.55 5.74 -9.22
N ILE A 103 6.37 4.68 -9.17
CA ILE A 103 6.29 3.60 -8.16
C ILE A 103 7.69 3.34 -7.64
N THR A 104 7.81 3.14 -6.33
CA THR A 104 9.03 2.64 -5.70
C THR A 104 8.70 1.36 -4.96
N ASP A 105 9.38 0.28 -5.34
CA ASP A 105 9.30 -1.00 -4.62
C ASP A 105 10.23 -0.99 -3.40
N PHE A 106 9.89 -1.77 -2.40
CA PHE A 106 10.87 -2.18 -1.40
C PHE A 106 12.01 -2.94 -2.10
N PRO A 107 13.27 -2.75 -1.69
CA PRO A 107 14.38 -3.55 -2.18
C PRO A 107 14.14 -5.03 -1.82
N PRO A 108 14.67 -5.96 -2.64
CA PRO A 108 14.64 -7.38 -2.31
C PRO A 108 15.39 -7.62 -0.98
N SER A 109 14.78 -8.43 -0.11
CA SER A 109 15.32 -8.82 1.20
C SER A 109 16.50 -9.77 1.10
#